data_AF-A0A157T4W3-F1
#
_entry.id   AF-A0A157T4W3-F1
#
_cell.length_a   1.000
_cell.length_b   1.000
_cell.length_c   1.000
_cell.angle_alpha   90.00
_cell.angle_beta   90.00
_cell.angle_gamma   90.00
#
_symmetry.space_group_name_H-M   'P 1'
#
loop_
_entity.id
_entity.type
_entity.pdbx_description
1 polymer ?
#
loop_
_entity_poly.entity_id
_entity_poly.type
_entity_poly.pdbx_seq_one_letter_code
_entity_poly.pdbx_strand_id
1 'polypeptide(L)'
;MSFWEYYRMVEKGTLVSIEEFKSNRKLKESVKNGIKGLVKLLFQEADKIIKFDSNEDLIFQLMKLGLISPTLAQELLDILKIADNLDNVDDEILYSMLVRIMEDVEEAINNIGKYMVKNSS
;
A
#
# COMPACT_ATOMS: atom_id res chain seq x y z
N MET A 1 -13.45 7.58 0.40
CA MET A 1 -13.39 6.13 0.19
C MET A 1 -12.70 5.50 1.39
N SER A 2 -13.24 4.38 1.82
CA SER A 2 -12.74 3.51 2.88
C SER A 2 -11.61 2.62 2.37
N PHE A 3 -10.88 2.01 3.31
CA PHE A 3 -9.87 0.99 3.03
C PHE A 3 -10.39 -0.10 2.09
N TRP A 4 -11.53 -0.70 2.42
CA TRP A 4 -12.14 -1.81 1.66
C TRP A 4 -12.63 -1.43 0.27
N GLU A 5 -12.87 -0.13 0.00
CA GLU A 5 -13.18 0.33 -1.35
C GLU A 5 -11.93 0.35 -2.21
N TYR A 6 -10.83 0.91 -1.71
CA TYR A 6 -9.54 0.91 -2.43
C TYR A 6 -8.97 -0.50 -2.57
N TYR A 7 -9.05 -1.32 -1.52
CA TYR A 7 -8.64 -2.73 -1.56
C TYR A 7 -9.35 -3.48 -2.68
N ARG A 8 -10.70 -3.38 -2.75
CA ARG A 8 -11.50 -4.01 -3.81
C ARG A 8 -11.18 -3.48 -5.21
N MET A 9 -10.69 -2.26 -5.35
CA MET A 9 -10.24 -1.76 -6.65
C MET A 9 -8.97 -2.47 -7.12
N VAL A 10 -8.05 -2.77 -6.21
CA VAL A 10 -6.81 -3.52 -6.49
C VAL A 10 -7.11 -5.00 -6.70
N GLU A 11 -7.93 -5.59 -5.83
CA GLU A 11 -8.35 -7.01 -5.88
C GLU A 11 -8.97 -7.37 -7.24
N LYS A 12 -9.77 -6.50 -7.84
CA LYS A 12 -10.30 -6.75 -9.20
C LYS A 12 -9.21 -7.00 -10.24
N GLY A 13 -8.03 -6.41 -10.07
CA GLY A 13 -6.88 -6.67 -10.93
C GLY A 13 -6.25 -8.04 -10.71
N THR A 14 -6.37 -8.63 -9.51
CA THR A 14 -5.82 -9.97 -9.20
C THR A 14 -6.71 -11.11 -9.70
N LEU A 15 -7.98 -10.81 -10.01
CA LEU A 15 -8.99 -11.79 -10.42
C LEU A 15 -9.06 -12.04 -11.93
N VAL A 16 -8.24 -11.34 -12.72
CA VAL A 16 -8.21 -11.44 -14.18
C VAL A 16 -6.86 -11.99 -14.63
N SER A 17 -6.71 -12.41 -15.89
CA SER A 17 -5.38 -12.77 -16.41
C SER A 17 -4.52 -11.52 -16.68
N ILE A 18 -3.20 -11.71 -16.84
CA ILE A 18 -2.29 -10.62 -17.22
C ILE A 18 -2.67 -10.00 -18.58
N GLU A 19 -3.14 -10.80 -19.53
CA GLU A 19 -3.59 -10.34 -20.85
C GLU A 19 -4.84 -9.46 -20.75
N GLU A 20 -5.80 -9.86 -19.92
CA GLU A 20 -6.99 -9.06 -19.65
C GLU A 20 -6.63 -7.76 -18.93
N PHE A 21 -5.74 -7.83 -17.93
CA PHE A 21 -5.25 -6.65 -17.21
C PHE A 21 -4.61 -5.65 -18.16
N LYS A 22 -3.67 -6.09 -19.01
CA LYS A 22 -2.96 -5.25 -19.99
C LYS A 22 -3.92 -4.56 -20.96
N SER A 23 -4.94 -5.27 -21.43
CA SER A 23 -5.88 -4.77 -22.44
C SER A 23 -7.01 -3.90 -21.86
N ASN A 24 -7.33 -4.03 -20.58
CA ASN A 24 -8.43 -3.30 -19.94
C ASN A 24 -7.97 -2.00 -19.26
N ARG A 25 -7.91 -0.90 -20.03
CA ARG A 25 -7.51 0.42 -19.51
C ARG A 25 -8.34 0.88 -18.28
N LYS A 26 -9.66 0.64 -18.28
CA LYS A 26 -10.54 1.07 -17.18
C LYS A 26 -10.22 0.32 -15.88
N LEU A 27 -9.96 -0.99 -15.98
CA LEU A 27 -9.50 -1.78 -14.85
C LEU A 27 -8.16 -1.28 -14.32
N LYS A 28 -7.18 -1.05 -15.21
CA LYS A 28 -5.86 -0.53 -14.81
C LYS A 28 -5.94 0.80 -14.08
N GLU A 29 -6.73 1.75 -14.61
CA GLU A 29 -6.95 3.03 -13.94
C GLU A 29 -7.64 2.85 -12.57
N SER A 30 -8.60 1.94 -12.47
CA SER A 30 -9.21 1.59 -11.18
C SER A 30 -8.17 1.03 -10.21
N VAL A 31 -7.33 0.09 -10.64
CA VAL A 31 -6.30 -0.54 -9.81
C VAL A 31 -5.28 0.49 -9.33
N LYS A 32 -4.77 1.33 -10.23
CA LYS A 32 -3.86 2.43 -9.89
C LYS A 32 -4.47 3.38 -8.85
N ASN A 33 -5.74 3.75 -9.01
CA ASN A 33 -6.45 4.58 -8.04
C ASN A 33 -6.64 3.86 -6.69
N GLY A 34 -6.86 2.54 -6.71
CA GLY A 34 -6.85 1.70 -5.52
C GLY A 34 -5.52 1.77 -4.76
N ILE A 35 -4.40 1.58 -5.46
CA ILE A 35 -3.04 1.63 -4.88
C ILE A 35 -2.76 3.02 -4.29
N LYS A 36 -3.01 4.10 -5.05
CA LYS A 36 -2.85 5.48 -4.56
C LYS A 36 -3.70 5.73 -3.31
N GLY A 37 -4.91 5.18 -3.26
CA GLY A 37 -5.80 5.26 -2.11
C GLY A 37 -5.30 4.52 -0.88
N LEU A 38 -4.82 3.28 -1.04
CA LEU A 38 -4.24 2.48 0.05
C LEU A 38 -3.00 3.15 0.65
N VAL A 39 -2.07 3.61 -0.19
CA VAL A 39 -0.87 4.34 0.26
C VAL A 39 -1.23 5.62 0.99
N LYS A 40 -2.21 6.37 0.48
CA LYS A 40 -2.71 7.57 1.17
C LYS A 40 -3.27 7.24 2.55
N LEU A 41 -4.03 6.15 2.69
CA LEU A 41 -4.55 5.73 3.99
C LEU A 41 -3.42 5.33 4.94
N LEU A 42 -2.40 4.62 4.47
CA LEU A 42 -1.21 4.30 5.27
C LEU A 42 -0.57 5.57 5.85
N PHE A 43 -0.35 6.59 5.02
CA PHE A 43 0.21 7.87 5.47
C PHE A 43 -0.70 8.57 6.49
N GLN A 44 -2.01 8.55 6.26
CA GLN A 44 -2.98 9.15 7.19
C GLN A 44 -3.01 8.45 8.55
N GLU A 45 -2.89 7.12 8.58
CA GLU A 45 -2.83 6.37 9.84
C GLU A 45 -1.48 6.59 10.54
N ALA A 46 -0.37 6.64 9.80
CA ALA A 46 0.95 6.89 10.36
C ALA A 46 1.10 8.31 10.95
N ASP A 47 0.59 9.35 10.28
CA ASP A 47 0.72 10.75 10.74
C ASP A 47 -0.03 11.02 12.06
N LYS A 48 -0.92 10.11 12.48
CA LYS A 48 -1.56 10.17 13.80
C LYS A 48 -0.62 9.82 14.95
N ILE A 49 0.46 9.07 14.68
CA ILE A 49 1.34 8.53 15.73
C ILE A 49 2.81 8.95 15.59
N ILE A 50 3.24 9.34 14.39
CA ILE A 50 4.63 9.74 14.11
C ILE A 50 4.66 10.94 13.16
N LYS A 51 5.76 11.69 13.20
CA LYS A 51 6.09 12.66 12.16
C LYS A 51 7.13 12.06 11.23
N PHE A 52 6.99 12.34 9.94
CA PHE A 52 7.89 11.87 8.90
C PHE A 52 7.93 12.87 7.74
N ASP A 53 9.10 13.00 7.11
CA ASP A 53 9.30 13.94 5.99
C ASP A 53 9.56 13.24 4.64
N SER A 54 9.75 11.92 4.64
CA SER A 54 9.90 11.10 3.43
C SER A 54 9.34 9.69 3.62
N ASN A 55 9.27 8.94 2.51
CA ASN A 55 8.90 7.52 2.54
C ASN A 55 9.88 6.70 3.38
N GLU A 56 11.18 6.92 3.25
CA GLU A 56 12.21 6.23 4.02
C GLU A 56 12.13 6.56 5.51
N ASP A 57 11.90 7.83 5.85
CA ASP A 57 11.72 8.25 7.24
C ASP A 57 10.47 7.61 7.84
N LEU A 58 9.34 7.62 7.13
CA LEU A 58 8.12 6.90 7.55
C LEU A 58 8.42 5.44 7.91
N ILE A 59 9.04 4.70 6.99
CA ILE A 59 9.35 3.28 7.21
C ILE A 59 10.31 3.11 8.38
N PHE A 60 11.33 3.97 8.50
CA PHE A 60 12.26 3.93 9.62
C PHE A 60 11.57 4.18 10.97
N GLN A 61 10.67 5.16 11.08
CA GLN A 61 9.92 5.43 12.31
C GLN A 61 9.00 4.26 12.68
N LEU A 62 8.31 3.65 11.69
CA LEU A 62 7.46 2.48 11.93
C LEU A 62 8.28 1.28 12.43
N MET A 63 9.47 1.05 11.88
CA MET A 63 10.41 0.03 12.39
C MET A 63 10.89 0.35 13.81
N LYS A 64 11.26 1.61 14.07
CA LYS A 64 11.74 2.06 15.38
C LYS A 64 10.70 1.87 16.49
N LEU A 65 9.41 2.01 16.16
CA LEU A 65 8.29 1.70 17.06
C LEU A 65 7.97 0.20 17.18
N GLY A 66 8.65 -0.65 16.41
CA GLY A 66 8.40 -2.10 16.37
C GLY A 66 7.06 -2.47 15.73
N LEU A 67 6.50 -1.60 14.88
CA LEU A 67 5.20 -1.81 14.23
C LEU A 67 5.30 -2.65 12.96
N ILE A 68 6.47 -2.66 12.34
CA ILE A 68 6.73 -3.45 11.13
C ILE A 68 8.06 -4.18 11.28
N SER A 69 8.16 -5.36 10.66
CA SER A 69 9.39 -6.14 10.60
C SER A 69 10.37 -5.57 9.56
N PRO A 70 11.67 -5.91 9.61
CA PRO A 70 12.62 -5.53 8.55
C PRO A 70 12.20 -6.03 7.16
N THR A 71 11.57 -7.20 7.07
CA THR A 71 11.03 -7.72 5.81
C THR A 71 9.92 -6.82 5.28
N LEU A 72 8.90 -6.55 6.11
CA LEU A 72 7.78 -5.69 5.72
C LEU A 72 8.25 -4.26 5.38
N ALA A 73 9.28 -3.76 6.06
CA ALA A 73 9.88 -2.46 5.75
C ALA A 73 10.44 -2.40 4.32
N GLN A 74 11.17 -3.44 3.88
CA GLN A 74 11.67 -3.52 2.51
C GLN A 74 10.51 -3.56 1.51
N GLU A 75 9.47 -4.33 1.80
CA GLU A 75 8.32 -4.43 0.88
C GLU A 75 7.56 -3.12 0.75
N LEU A 76 7.34 -2.43 1.87
CA LEU A 76 6.69 -1.13 1.84
C LEU A 76 7.52 -0.10 1.07
N LEU A 77 8.85 -0.11 1.18
CA LEU A 77 9.70 0.79 0.36
C LEU A 77 9.53 0.53 -1.14
N ASP A 78 9.50 -0.74 -1.55
CA ASP A 78 9.31 -1.11 -2.95
C ASP A 78 7.90 -0.74 -3.45
N ILE A 79 6.88 -0.93 -2.62
CA ILE A 79 5.49 -0.52 -2.90
C ILE A 79 5.40 1.00 -3.06
N LEU A 80 6.00 1.78 -2.15
CA LEU A 80 5.96 3.24 -2.19
C LEU A 80 6.68 3.77 -3.44
N LYS A 81 7.82 3.19 -3.80
CA LYS A 81 8.53 3.52 -5.04
C LYS A 81 7.69 3.26 -6.29
N ILE A 82 6.91 2.19 -6.31
CA ILE A 82 5.97 1.90 -7.40
C ILE A 82 4.81 2.86 -7.40
N ALA A 83 4.23 3.15 -6.22
CA ALA A 83 3.12 4.07 -6.07
C ALA A 83 3.45 5.47 -6.61
N ASP A 84 4.67 5.95 -6.35
CA ASP A 84 5.19 7.24 -6.82
C ASP A 84 5.38 7.30 -8.35
N ASN A 85 5.49 6.15 -9.02
CA ASN A 85 5.75 6.06 -10.45
C ASN A 85 4.70 5.24 -11.23
N LEU A 86 3.50 5.02 -10.67
CA LEU A 86 2.48 4.10 -11.21
C LEU A 86 2.14 4.29 -12.69
N ASP A 87 2.28 5.51 -13.21
CA ASP A 87 1.94 5.81 -14.60
C ASP A 87 3.00 5.36 -15.60
N ASN A 88 4.21 5.04 -15.12
CA ASN A 88 5.33 4.57 -15.93
C ASN A 88 5.78 3.14 -15.58
N VAL A 89 5.10 2.45 -14.64
CA VAL A 89 5.41 1.06 -14.28
C VAL A 89 4.90 0.12 -15.37
N ASP A 90 5.73 -0.85 -15.75
CA ASP A 90 5.34 -1.90 -16.69
C ASP A 90 4.16 -2.73 -16.15
N ASP A 91 3.22 -3.09 -17.03
CA ASP A 91 2.00 -3.78 -16.65
C ASP A 91 2.29 -5.15 -15.99
N GLU A 92 3.35 -5.88 -16.40
CA GLU A 92 3.72 -7.17 -15.80
C GLU A 92 4.25 -6.99 -14.38
N ILE A 93 5.10 -5.97 -14.19
CA ILE A 93 5.63 -5.62 -12.86
C ILE A 93 4.47 -5.24 -11.94
N LEU A 94 3.61 -4.31 -12.37
CA LEU A 94 2.46 -3.87 -11.57
C LEU A 94 1.54 -5.03 -11.22
N TYR A 95 1.21 -5.87 -12.21
CA TYR A 95 0.33 -7.02 -12.03
C TYR A 95 0.90 -8.04 -11.03
N SER A 96 2.20 -8.35 -11.12
CA SER A 96 2.88 -9.26 -10.19
C SER A 96 2.89 -8.77 -8.73
N MET A 97 2.72 -7.46 -8.52
CA MET A 97 2.77 -6.84 -7.21
C MET A 97 1.42 -6.58 -6.56
N LEU A 98 0.30 -6.80 -7.26
CA LEU A 98 -1.02 -6.41 -6.77
C LEU A 98 -1.36 -7.04 -5.40
N VAL A 99 -1.12 -8.35 -5.25
CA VAL A 99 -1.38 -9.06 -3.98
C VAL A 99 -0.49 -8.51 -2.87
N ARG A 100 0.80 -8.36 -3.16
CA ARG A 100 1.77 -7.82 -2.21
C ARG A 100 1.39 -6.42 -1.73
N ILE A 101 1.00 -5.53 -2.64
CA ILE A 101 0.55 -4.18 -2.32
C ILE A 101 -0.65 -4.20 -1.37
N MET A 102 -1.61 -5.10 -1.59
CA MET A 102 -2.78 -5.22 -0.73
C MET A 102 -2.39 -5.70 0.67
N GLU A 103 -1.67 -6.82 0.75
CA GLU A 103 -1.36 -7.50 2.01
C GLU A 103 -0.41 -6.70 2.90
N ASP A 104 0.67 -6.17 2.33
CA ASP A 104 1.70 -5.47 3.11
C ASP A 104 1.19 -4.11 3.61
N VAL A 105 0.40 -3.40 2.80
CA VAL A 105 -0.23 -2.15 3.25
C VAL A 105 -1.30 -2.41 4.31
N GLU A 106 -2.09 -3.48 4.16
CA GLU A 106 -3.04 -3.91 5.18
C GLU A 106 -2.36 -4.24 6.50
N GLU A 107 -1.28 -5.03 6.46
CA GLU A 107 -0.53 -5.41 7.66
C GLU A 107 0.00 -4.16 8.39
N ALA A 108 0.60 -3.23 7.65
CA ALA A 108 1.12 -1.98 8.21
C ALA A 108 0.02 -1.15 8.88
N ILE A 109 -1.11 -0.93 8.21
CA ILE A 109 -2.26 -0.19 8.76
C ILE A 109 -2.81 -0.89 10.00
N ASN A 110 -2.96 -2.22 9.97
CA ASN A 110 -3.45 -2.99 11.09
C ASN A 110 -2.53 -2.90 12.31
N ASN A 111 -1.21 -2.92 12.11
CA ASN A 111 -0.24 -2.76 13.20
C ASN A 111 -0.27 -1.36 13.82
N ILE A 112 -0.39 -0.32 12.99
CA ILE A 112 -0.62 1.07 13.46
C ILE A 112 -1.93 1.17 14.26
N GLY A 113 -3.01 0.57 13.77
CA GLY A 113 -4.31 0.52 14.45
C GLY A 113 -4.22 -0.13 15.84
N LYS A 114 -3.57 -1.31 15.93
CA LYS A 114 -3.35 -2.00 17.21
C LYS A 114 -2.52 -1.16 18.18
N TYR A 115 -1.51 -0.45 17.68
CA TYR A 115 -0.69 0.46 18.49
C TYR A 115 -1.52 1.61 19.08
N MET A 116 -2.36 2.26 18.27
CA MET A 116 -3.22 3.34 18.76
C MET A 116 -4.19 2.86 19.84
N VAL A 117 -4.84 1.71 19.66
CA VAL A 117 -5.75 1.13 20.66
C VAL A 117 -5.03 0.89 21.98
N LYS A 118 -3.82 0.31 21.93
CA LYS A 118 -3.00 0.03 23.12
C LYS A 118 -2.58 1.28 23.88
N ASN A 119 -2.33 2.40 23.19
CA ASN A 119 -1.84 3.64 23.80
C ASN A 119 -2.95 4.67 24.08
N SER A 120 -4.21 4.39 23.72
CA SER A 120 -5.38 5.21 24.05
C SER A 120 -6.09 4.75 25.33
N SER A 121 -5.58 3.68 25.97
CA SER A 121 -6.07 3.09 27.22
C SER A 121 -5.19 3.52 28.39
#